data_AF-A0A2K9DXN6-F1
#
_entry.id   AF-A0A2K9DXN6-F1
#
_cell.length_a   1.000
_cell.length_b   1.000
_cell.length_c   1.000
_cell.angle_alpha   90.00
_cell.angle_beta   90.00
_cell.angle_gamma   90.00
#
_symmetry.space_group_name_H-M   'P 1'
#
loop_
_entity.id
_entity.type
_entity.pdbx_description
1 polymer ?
#
loop_
_entity_poly.entity_id
_entity_poly.type
_entity_poly.pdbx_seq_one_letter_code
_entity_poly.pdbx_strand_id
1 'polypeptide(L)'
;MTITEGYAPLPKTDFNEPDNLLESESRSSAVDDTSVHEESAAEGGKLRRTRNPRVGTKVSARAVRAILSKHAEIASARHEDITLLAAVLGAKDNVDDLVAHIISTPRLTLAGTLELDAIVKAAAADPFDAVAVAMSYEAQSKSIWSILTALGLLDGPRPSKDGDASVAIARAAGKFTDEHAARLDAVKDLARKGN
;
A
#
# COMPACT_ATOMS: atom_id res chain seq x y z
N MET A 1 20.39 -40.10 -48.94
CA MET A 1 18.92 -39.86 -48.89
C MET A 1 18.72 -38.53 -48.19
N THR A 2 18.35 -37.51 -48.94
CA THR A 2 18.24 -36.12 -48.46
C THR A 2 16.76 -35.79 -48.38
N ILE A 3 16.24 -35.56 -47.17
CA ILE A 3 14.83 -35.21 -46.96
C ILE A 3 14.77 -33.68 -46.90
N THR A 4 14.23 -33.07 -47.95
CA THR A 4 13.90 -31.65 -48.01
C THR A 4 12.43 -31.47 -47.63
N GLU A 5 12.17 -31.13 -46.37
CA GLU A 5 10.85 -30.72 -45.89
C GLU A 5 10.55 -29.27 -46.30
N GLY A 6 9.51 -29.11 -47.11
CA GLY A 6 9.01 -27.81 -47.54
C GLY A 6 8.18 -27.14 -46.45
N TYR A 7 8.62 -25.97 -46.00
CA TYR A 7 7.84 -25.08 -45.14
C TYR A 7 6.77 -24.36 -45.95
N ALA A 8 5.50 -24.56 -45.61
CA ALA A 8 4.39 -23.78 -46.15
C ALA A 8 4.27 -22.43 -45.40
N PRO A 9 4.18 -21.28 -46.10
CA PRO A 9 3.99 -19.99 -45.45
C PRO A 9 2.55 -19.82 -44.94
N LEU A 10 2.42 -19.36 -43.68
CA LEU A 10 1.13 -19.05 -43.06
C LEU A 10 0.48 -17.78 -43.66
N PRO A 11 -0.86 -17.71 -43.69
CA PRO A 11 -1.59 -16.57 -44.22
C PRO A 11 -1.49 -15.35 -43.29
N LYS A 12 -1.29 -14.17 -43.90
CA LYS A 12 -1.32 -12.88 -43.22
C LYS A 12 -2.77 -12.54 -42.88
N THR A 13 -3.09 -12.43 -41.59
CA THR A 13 -4.36 -11.89 -41.12
C THR A 13 -4.22 -10.38 -40.97
N ASP A 14 -4.94 -9.63 -41.80
CA ASP A 14 -5.10 -8.18 -41.67
C ASP A 14 -5.92 -7.89 -40.41
N PHE A 15 -5.23 -7.43 -39.37
CA PHE A 15 -5.83 -7.01 -38.11
C PHE A 15 -6.38 -5.60 -38.30
N ASN A 16 -7.70 -5.52 -38.48
CA ASN A 16 -8.45 -4.28 -38.67
C ASN A 16 -8.63 -3.58 -37.30
N GLU A 17 -7.98 -2.43 -37.10
CA GLU A 17 -8.16 -1.59 -35.92
C GLU A 17 -9.52 -0.86 -36.00
N PRO A 18 -10.43 -1.00 -35.03
CA PRO A 18 -11.59 -0.12 -34.97
C PRO A 18 -11.21 1.23 -34.36
N ASP A 19 -11.40 2.28 -35.16
CA ASP A 19 -11.60 3.67 -34.77
C ASP A 19 -12.51 3.76 -33.53
N ASN A 20 -11.96 4.17 -32.39
CA ASN A 20 -12.77 4.51 -31.23
C ASN A 20 -12.82 6.03 -31.08
N LEU A 21 -13.90 6.58 -31.65
CA LEU A 21 -14.29 7.98 -31.62
C LEU A 21 -14.46 8.46 -30.16
N LEU A 22 -13.79 9.58 -29.90
CA LEU A 22 -13.94 10.44 -28.73
C LEU A 22 -15.40 10.93 -28.60
N GLU A 23 -16.11 10.50 -27.56
CA GLU A 23 -17.29 11.20 -27.07
C GLU A 23 -16.95 11.99 -25.81
N SER A 24 -17.04 13.30 -25.99
CA SER A 24 -16.87 14.38 -25.04
C SER A 24 -18.09 14.51 -24.12
N GLU A 25 -17.91 14.31 -22.81
CA GLU A 25 -18.93 14.67 -21.82
C GLU A 25 -18.71 16.08 -21.24
N SER A 26 -19.71 16.90 -21.52
CA SER A 26 -19.90 18.30 -21.13
C SER A 26 -19.94 18.49 -19.61
N ARG A 27 -19.06 19.35 -19.10
CA ARG A 27 -19.15 19.90 -17.74
C ARG A 27 -20.05 21.14 -17.75
N SER A 28 -21.22 21.03 -17.12
CA SER A 28 -22.07 22.16 -16.76
C SER A 28 -22.49 21.99 -15.30
N SER A 29 -21.92 22.79 -14.40
CA SER A 29 -22.53 23.06 -13.11
C SER A 29 -22.25 24.51 -12.73
N ALA A 30 -23.36 25.20 -12.49
CA ALA A 30 -23.49 26.63 -12.41
C ALA A 30 -22.91 27.20 -11.10
N VAL A 31 -22.38 28.40 -11.22
CA VAL A 31 -21.86 29.24 -10.16
C VAL A 31 -23.03 29.76 -9.34
N ASP A 32 -23.05 29.43 -8.05
CA ASP A 32 -24.06 29.88 -7.11
C ASP A 32 -23.78 31.32 -6.66
N ASP A 33 -24.86 32.08 -6.67
CA ASP A 33 -24.99 33.50 -6.43
C ASP A 33 -25.14 33.72 -4.92
N THR A 34 -24.25 34.50 -4.30
CA THR A 34 -24.52 34.99 -2.94
C THR A 34 -24.10 36.42 -2.79
N SER A 35 -25.13 37.24 -2.65
CA SER A 35 -25.16 38.67 -2.55
C SER A 35 -24.53 39.21 -1.26
N VAL A 36 -23.75 40.26 -1.51
CA VAL A 36 -23.52 41.49 -0.75
C VAL A 36 -24.45 41.73 0.45
N HIS A 37 -23.86 41.91 1.64
CA HIS A 37 -24.46 42.71 2.70
C HIS A 37 -23.44 43.72 3.23
N GLU A 38 -23.79 45.00 3.08
CA GLU A 38 -23.08 46.19 3.57
C GLU A 38 -23.17 46.36 5.09
N GLU A 39 -22.03 46.78 5.63
CA GLU A 39 -21.84 47.86 6.60
C GLU A 39 -22.51 47.79 7.99
N SER A 40 -21.69 47.54 9.02
CA SER A 40 -21.92 48.09 10.35
C SER A 40 -20.59 48.57 10.95
N ALA A 41 -20.56 49.87 11.25
CA ALA A 41 -19.42 50.60 11.74
C ALA A 41 -19.17 50.40 13.25
N ALA A 42 -17.88 50.33 13.58
CA ALA A 42 -17.23 50.84 14.79
C ALA A 42 -17.75 50.40 16.18
N GLU A 43 -16.98 49.55 16.87
CA GLU A 43 -16.60 49.87 18.24
C GLU A 43 -15.31 49.13 18.69
N GLY A 44 -14.42 49.91 19.31
CA GLY A 44 -13.06 49.50 19.65
C GLY A 44 -12.97 48.45 20.74
N GLY A 45 -12.63 47.22 20.36
CA GLY A 45 -12.10 46.21 21.28
C GLY A 45 -10.59 46.07 21.09
N LYS A 46 -9.78 46.58 22.01
CA LYS A 46 -8.34 46.22 22.12
C LYS A 46 -8.25 44.72 22.42
N LEU A 47 -8.29 43.90 21.38
CA LEU A 47 -7.98 42.47 21.45
C LEU A 47 -6.51 42.34 21.83
N ARG A 48 -6.26 42.24 23.13
CA ARG A 48 -5.03 41.67 23.67
C ARG A 48 -4.93 40.26 23.09
N ARG A 49 -4.23 40.13 21.95
CA ARG A 49 -3.69 38.87 21.45
C ARG A 49 -2.79 38.33 22.56
N THR A 50 -3.37 37.54 23.45
CA THR A 50 -2.62 36.62 24.29
C THR A 50 -1.96 35.64 23.33
N ARG A 51 -0.71 35.95 22.96
CA ARG A 51 0.19 35.01 22.30
C ARG A 51 0.22 33.79 23.22
N ASN A 52 -0.56 32.77 22.88
CA ASN A 52 -0.49 31.50 23.57
C ASN A 52 0.95 31.02 23.38
N PRO A 53 1.78 30.94 24.44
CA PRO A 53 3.16 30.50 24.28
C PRO A 53 3.09 29.11 23.68
N ARG A 54 3.72 28.92 22.51
CA ARG A 54 3.95 27.58 21.96
C ARG A 54 4.73 26.84 23.03
N VAL A 55 4.03 26.04 23.83
CA VAL A 55 4.63 25.14 24.80
C VAL A 55 5.52 24.24 23.96
N GLY A 56 6.83 24.48 24.00
CA GLY A 56 7.80 23.61 23.37
C GLY A 56 7.52 22.21 23.89
N THR A 57 7.16 21.30 22.99
CA THR A 57 6.93 19.90 23.29
C THR A 57 8.24 19.34 23.81
N LYS A 58 8.42 19.36 25.12
CA LYS A 58 9.57 18.75 25.78
C LYS A 58 9.50 17.26 25.44
N VAL A 59 10.51 16.77 24.72
CA VAL A 59 10.65 15.34 24.45
C VAL A 59 10.77 14.66 25.81
N SER A 60 9.80 13.81 26.14
CA SER A 60 9.80 13.13 27.42
C SER A 60 10.88 12.04 27.44
N ALA A 61 11.50 11.82 28.60
CA ALA A 61 12.46 10.71 28.76
C ALA A 61 11.84 9.36 28.41
N ARG A 62 10.52 9.19 28.62
CA ARG A 62 9.77 8.01 28.20
C ARG A 62 9.77 7.84 26.68
N ALA A 63 9.53 8.91 25.92
CA ALA A 63 9.56 8.86 24.46
C ALA A 63 10.95 8.47 23.95
N VAL A 64 12.02 9.03 24.53
CA VAL A 64 13.39 8.65 24.16
C VAL A 64 13.66 7.17 24.43
N ARG A 65 13.27 6.65 25.60
CA ARG A 65 13.43 5.23 25.93
C ARG A 65 12.66 4.32 24.97
N ALA A 66 11.43 4.69 24.61
CA ALA A 66 10.63 3.94 23.65
C ALA A 66 11.32 3.89 22.27
N ILE A 67 11.86 5.01 21.80
CA ILE A 67 12.62 5.08 20.54
C ILE A 67 13.86 4.18 20.61
N LEU A 68 14.68 4.30 21.67
CA LEU A 68 15.91 3.51 21.82
C LEU A 68 15.63 2.01 21.94
N SER A 69 14.61 1.64 22.73
CA SER A 69 14.17 0.25 22.87
C SER A 69 13.71 -0.31 21.52
N LYS A 70 12.91 0.46 20.77
CA LYS A 70 12.40 0.01 19.49
C LYS A 70 13.51 -0.08 18.44
N HIS A 71 14.44 0.86 18.44
CA HIS A 71 15.61 0.81 17.58
C HIS A 71 16.45 -0.46 17.87
N ALA A 72 16.74 -0.77 19.13
CA ALA A 72 17.48 -1.97 19.48
C ALA A 72 16.75 -3.26 19.04
N GLU A 73 15.43 -3.30 19.22
CA GLU A 73 14.58 -4.41 18.77
C GLU A 73 14.67 -4.61 17.25
N ILE A 74 14.43 -3.57 16.45
CA ILE A 74 14.48 -3.64 14.99
C ILE A 74 15.90 -3.93 14.49
N ALA A 75 16.92 -3.31 15.08
CA ALA A 75 18.32 -3.52 14.69
C ALA A 75 18.83 -4.95 14.98
N SER A 76 18.20 -5.66 15.92
CA SER A 76 18.52 -7.06 16.24
C SER A 76 17.71 -8.08 15.43
N ALA A 77 16.70 -7.63 14.68
CA ALA A 77 15.88 -8.50 13.85
C ALA A 77 16.66 -9.03 12.64
N ARG A 78 16.16 -10.13 12.05
CA ARG A 78 16.75 -10.66 10.82
C ARG A 78 16.52 -9.68 9.67
N HIS A 79 17.47 -9.58 8.75
CA HIS A 79 17.38 -8.65 7.62
C HIS A 79 16.09 -8.83 6.82
N GLU A 80 15.72 -10.07 6.52
CA GLU A 80 14.49 -10.41 5.81
C GLU A 80 13.22 -9.95 6.55
N ASP A 81 13.21 -9.94 7.89
CA ASP A 81 12.07 -9.46 8.69
C ASP A 81 11.99 -7.93 8.66
N ILE A 82 13.15 -7.24 8.58
CA ILE A 82 13.23 -5.78 8.38
C ILE A 82 12.69 -5.43 6.99
N THR A 83 13.06 -6.18 5.95
CA THR A 83 12.54 -6.00 4.59
C THR A 83 11.03 -6.21 4.54
N LEU A 84 10.52 -7.26 5.20
CA LEU A 84 9.09 -7.52 5.29
C LEU A 84 8.36 -6.42 6.08
N LEU A 85 8.94 -5.93 7.18
CA LEU A 85 8.39 -4.80 7.92
C LEU A 85 8.29 -3.55 7.06
N ALA A 86 9.35 -3.23 6.31
CA ALA A 86 9.36 -2.09 5.40
C ALA A 86 8.27 -2.22 4.34
N ALA A 87 8.09 -3.42 3.78
CA ALA A 87 7.03 -3.71 2.81
C ALA A 87 5.62 -3.48 3.40
N VAL A 88 5.38 -3.95 4.63
CA VAL A 88 4.10 -3.79 5.33
C VAL A 88 3.82 -2.32 5.69
N LEU A 89 4.85 -1.57 6.08
CA LEU A 89 4.74 -0.15 6.42
C LEU A 89 4.71 0.77 5.18
N GLY A 90 5.04 0.25 4.00
CA GLY A 90 5.26 1.08 2.81
C GLY A 90 6.42 2.07 2.98
N ALA A 91 7.41 1.70 3.78
CA ALA A 91 8.57 2.51 4.12
C ALA A 91 9.85 1.94 3.48
N LYS A 92 10.96 2.66 3.62
CA LYS A 92 12.29 2.14 3.27
C LYS A 92 12.77 1.18 4.35
N ASP A 93 13.66 0.26 3.98
CA ASP A 93 14.27 -0.76 4.84
C ASP A 93 15.37 -0.22 5.77
N ASN A 94 15.41 1.10 5.98
CA ASN A 94 16.30 1.73 6.95
C ASN A 94 15.69 1.66 8.36
N VAL A 95 16.43 1.10 9.31
CA VAL A 95 16.04 0.97 10.72
C VAL A 95 15.53 2.31 11.30
N ASP A 96 16.23 3.41 11.05
CA ASP A 96 15.85 4.73 11.58
C ASP A 96 14.48 5.19 11.04
N ASP A 97 14.25 4.98 9.74
CA ASP A 97 12.99 5.34 9.09
C ASP A 97 11.83 4.48 9.61
N LEU A 98 12.08 3.19 9.83
CA LEU A 98 11.08 2.25 10.36
C LEU A 98 10.69 2.58 11.81
N VAL A 99 11.68 2.87 12.67
CA VAL A 99 11.43 3.30 14.06
C VAL A 99 10.64 4.61 14.06
N ALA A 100 11.08 5.59 13.26
CA ALA A 100 10.41 6.88 13.17
C ALA A 100 8.95 6.71 12.70
N HIS A 101 8.71 5.87 11.69
CA HIS A 101 7.38 5.59 11.17
C HIS A 101 6.48 4.92 12.22
N ILE A 102 6.98 3.88 12.90
CA ILE A 102 6.24 3.17 13.95
C ILE A 102 5.88 4.12 15.10
N ILE A 103 6.85 4.85 15.64
CA ILE A 103 6.65 5.69 16.83
C ILE A 103 5.76 6.90 16.54
N SER A 104 5.95 7.56 15.39
CA SER A 104 5.22 8.77 15.03
C SER A 104 3.76 8.53 14.63
N THR A 105 3.43 7.33 14.13
CA THR A 105 2.08 7.01 13.64
C THR A 105 1.15 6.65 14.80
N PRO A 106 0.11 7.44 15.13
CA PRO A 106 -0.74 7.19 16.30
C PRO A 106 -1.54 5.90 16.22
N ARG A 107 -1.96 5.51 15.02
CA ARG A 107 -2.69 4.28 14.70
C ARG A 107 -1.99 3.60 13.54
N LEU A 108 -1.10 2.68 13.85
CA LEU A 108 -0.35 1.96 12.83
C LEU A 108 -1.29 0.97 12.12
N THR A 109 -1.61 1.25 10.86
CA THR A 109 -2.36 0.35 9.99
C THR A 109 -1.39 -0.39 9.08
N LEU A 110 -1.33 -1.71 9.21
CA LEU A 110 -0.47 -2.58 8.42
C LEU A 110 -1.19 -2.90 7.09
N ALA A 111 -1.12 -1.97 6.15
CA ALA A 111 -1.89 -2.01 4.91
C ALA A 111 -1.63 -3.29 4.10
N GLY A 112 -2.69 -3.92 3.61
CA GLY A 112 -2.60 -5.13 2.79
C GLY A 112 -2.47 -6.43 3.59
N THR A 113 -2.23 -6.39 4.92
CA THR A 113 -2.08 -7.62 5.71
C THR A 113 -3.40 -8.34 5.97
N LEU A 114 -4.49 -7.60 6.20
CA LEU A 114 -5.82 -8.17 6.40
C LEU A 114 -6.41 -8.66 5.08
N GLU A 115 -6.20 -7.87 4.02
CA GLU A 115 -6.63 -8.21 2.68
C GLU A 115 -5.89 -9.46 2.15
N LEU A 116 -4.58 -9.57 2.42
CA LEU A 116 -3.82 -10.77 2.09
C LEU A 116 -4.38 -12.02 2.81
N ASP A 117 -4.72 -11.93 4.09
CA ASP A 117 -5.34 -13.04 4.83
C ASP A 117 -6.68 -13.47 4.20
N ALA A 118 -7.50 -12.51 3.75
CA ALA A 118 -8.74 -12.81 3.05
C ALA A 118 -8.49 -13.52 1.70
N ILE A 119 -7.49 -13.07 0.92
CA ILE A 119 -7.12 -13.70 -0.35
C ILE A 119 -6.57 -15.11 -0.13
N VAL A 120 -5.72 -15.32 0.89
CA VAL A 120 -5.18 -16.65 1.24
C VAL A 120 -6.29 -17.61 1.63
N LYS A 121 -7.25 -17.16 2.45
CA LYS A 121 -8.44 -17.96 2.81
C LYS A 121 -9.28 -18.33 1.59
N ALA A 122 -9.50 -17.39 0.68
CA ALA A 122 -10.20 -17.65 -0.57
C ALA A 122 -9.42 -18.65 -1.45
N ALA A 123 -8.09 -18.51 -1.57
CA ALA A 123 -7.24 -19.40 -2.37
C ALA A 123 -7.22 -20.83 -1.86
N ALA A 124 -7.37 -21.03 -0.54
CA ALA A 124 -7.50 -22.36 0.06
C ALA A 124 -8.85 -23.02 -0.27
N ALA A 125 -9.90 -22.24 -0.52
CA ALA A 125 -11.23 -22.74 -0.86
C ALA A 125 -11.42 -22.94 -2.37
N ASP A 126 -11.18 -21.89 -3.16
CA ASP A 126 -11.25 -21.89 -4.62
C ASP A 126 -10.27 -20.87 -5.21
N PRO A 127 -9.34 -21.29 -6.10
CA PRO A 127 -8.45 -20.38 -6.81
C PRO A 127 -9.15 -19.26 -7.59
N PHE A 128 -10.36 -19.48 -8.11
CA PHE A 128 -11.10 -18.45 -8.85
C PHE A 128 -11.67 -17.38 -7.92
N ASP A 129 -12.17 -17.78 -6.75
CA ASP A 129 -12.62 -16.85 -5.71
C ASP A 129 -11.47 -15.98 -5.22
N ALA A 130 -10.25 -16.54 -5.09
CA ALA A 130 -9.07 -15.76 -4.73
C ALA A 130 -8.78 -14.62 -5.71
N VAL A 131 -8.96 -14.85 -7.01
CA VAL A 131 -8.80 -13.80 -8.04
C VAL A 131 -9.87 -12.72 -7.86
N ALA A 132 -11.13 -13.11 -7.67
CA ALA A 132 -12.23 -12.16 -7.46
C ALA A 132 -12.01 -11.32 -6.18
N VAL A 133 -11.58 -11.94 -5.09
CA VAL A 133 -11.24 -11.26 -3.83
C VAL A 133 -10.04 -10.33 -4.02
N ALA A 134 -8.98 -10.78 -4.70
CA ALA A 134 -7.82 -9.94 -5.00
C ALA A 134 -8.16 -8.73 -5.89
N MET A 135 -9.11 -8.86 -6.82
CA MET A 135 -9.61 -7.74 -7.62
C MET A 135 -10.42 -6.74 -6.79
N SER A 136 -11.12 -7.19 -5.75
CA SER A 136 -11.88 -6.28 -4.87
C SER A 136 -10.99 -5.39 -3.98
N TYR A 137 -9.72 -5.76 -3.81
CA TYR A 137 -8.71 -5.02 -3.04
C TYR A 137 -7.71 -4.25 -3.92
N GLU A 138 -8.20 -3.62 -4.98
CA GLU A 138 -7.37 -2.87 -5.94
C GLU A 138 -6.50 -1.80 -5.25
N ALA A 139 -7.08 -1.06 -4.30
CA ALA A 139 -6.39 0.01 -3.56
C ALA A 139 -5.20 -0.50 -2.73
N GLN A 140 -5.27 -1.74 -2.22
CA GLN A 140 -4.23 -2.38 -1.42
C GLN A 140 -3.29 -3.26 -2.25
N SER A 141 -3.57 -3.45 -3.55
CA SER A 141 -2.82 -4.36 -4.43
C SER A 141 -1.31 -4.09 -4.44
N LYS A 142 -0.89 -2.82 -4.36
CA LYS A 142 0.52 -2.44 -4.27
C LYS A 142 1.17 -2.91 -2.97
N SER A 143 0.48 -2.74 -1.83
CA SER A 143 0.98 -3.20 -0.52
C SER A 143 1.03 -4.72 -0.47
N ILE A 144 -0.01 -5.39 -0.96
CA ILE A 144 -0.06 -6.86 -1.04
C ILE A 144 1.09 -7.39 -1.93
N TRP A 145 1.33 -6.77 -3.08
CA TRP A 145 2.45 -7.12 -3.96
C TRP A 145 3.79 -7.00 -3.24
N SER A 146 4.01 -5.88 -2.53
CA SER A 146 5.23 -5.62 -1.77
C SER A 146 5.45 -6.69 -0.68
N ILE A 147 4.40 -7.05 0.06
CA ILE A 147 4.44 -8.09 1.10
C ILE A 147 4.80 -9.45 0.49
N LEU A 148 4.11 -9.85 -0.58
CA LEU A 148 4.37 -11.13 -1.26
C LEU A 148 5.76 -11.19 -1.88
N THR A 149 6.28 -10.07 -2.38
CA THR A 149 7.65 -9.97 -2.88
C THR A 149 8.67 -10.12 -1.75
N ALA A 150 8.44 -9.46 -0.60
CA ALA A 150 9.31 -9.58 0.57
C ALA A 150 9.29 -10.99 1.19
N LEU A 151 8.20 -11.73 1.01
CA LEU A 151 8.09 -13.15 1.38
C LEU A 151 8.71 -14.10 0.34
N GLY A 152 9.17 -13.59 -0.81
CA GLY A 152 9.74 -14.40 -1.90
C GLY A 152 8.71 -15.21 -2.68
N LEU A 153 7.43 -14.83 -2.63
CA LEU A 153 6.34 -15.50 -3.35
C LEU A 153 6.09 -14.89 -4.74
N LEU A 154 6.57 -13.66 -4.96
CA LEU A 154 6.52 -12.95 -6.24
C LEU A 154 7.90 -12.43 -6.59
N ASP A 155 8.21 -12.48 -7.88
CA ASP A 155 9.44 -11.94 -8.45
C ASP A 155 9.13 -10.82 -9.43
N GLY A 156 9.96 -9.78 -9.42
CA GLY A 156 9.95 -8.72 -10.42
C GLY A 156 8.93 -7.60 -10.18
N PRO A 157 8.82 -6.68 -11.15
CA PRO A 157 7.95 -5.52 -11.03
C PRO A 157 6.47 -5.91 -11.13
N ARG A 158 5.63 -5.20 -10.37
CA ARG A 158 4.17 -5.32 -10.48
C ARG A 158 3.72 -5.00 -11.91
N PRO A 159 2.87 -5.83 -12.53
CA PRO A 159 2.24 -5.52 -13.81
C PRO A 159 1.50 -4.18 -13.78
N SER A 160 1.45 -3.49 -14.93
CA SER A 160 0.73 -2.22 -15.05
C SER A 160 -0.79 -2.39 -15.10
N LYS A 161 -1.28 -3.55 -15.55
CA LYS A 161 -2.70 -3.90 -15.60
C LYS A 161 -3.12 -4.52 -14.28
N ASP A 162 -4.14 -3.97 -13.64
CA ASP A 162 -4.57 -4.42 -12.32
C ASP A 162 -5.11 -5.86 -12.34
N GLY A 163 -5.80 -6.26 -13.41
CA GLY A 163 -6.26 -7.65 -13.58
C GLY A 163 -5.11 -8.66 -13.58
N ASP A 164 -4.01 -8.37 -14.31
CA ASP A 164 -2.83 -9.25 -14.35
C ASP A 164 -2.14 -9.29 -12.98
N ALA A 165 -2.08 -8.16 -12.27
CA ALA A 165 -1.54 -8.08 -10.92
C ALA A 165 -2.38 -8.89 -9.92
N SER A 166 -3.71 -8.79 -9.96
CA SER A 166 -4.62 -9.55 -9.08
C SER A 166 -4.52 -11.05 -9.33
N VAL A 167 -4.41 -11.49 -10.59
CA VAL A 167 -4.19 -12.91 -10.93
C VAL A 167 -2.85 -13.41 -10.36
N ALA A 168 -1.79 -12.64 -10.49
CA ALA A 168 -0.48 -13.01 -9.93
C ALA A 168 -0.49 -13.05 -8.40
N ILE A 169 -1.14 -12.08 -7.74
CA ILE A 169 -1.35 -12.06 -6.29
C ILE A 169 -2.11 -13.30 -5.82
N ALA A 170 -3.24 -13.63 -6.46
CA ALA A 170 -4.04 -14.80 -6.10
C ALA A 170 -3.26 -16.12 -6.26
N ARG A 171 -2.48 -16.25 -7.34
CA ARG A 171 -1.60 -17.42 -7.55
C ARG A 171 -0.50 -17.52 -6.49
N ALA A 172 0.08 -16.40 -6.08
CA ALA A 172 1.08 -16.37 -5.01
C ALA A 172 0.45 -16.69 -3.65
N ALA A 173 -0.76 -16.20 -3.37
CA ALA A 173 -1.52 -16.53 -2.17
C ALA A 173 -1.85 -18.03 -2.07
N GLY A 174 -2.08 -18.72 -3.19
CA GLY A 174 -2.24 -20.19 -3.20
C GLY A 174 -0.97 -20.97 -2.83
N LYS A 175 0.20 -20.33 -2.82
CA LYS A 175 1.47 -20.90 -2.34
C LYS A 175 1.81 -20.46 -0.91
N PHE A 176 0.92 -19.72 -0.26
CA PHE A 176 1.14 -19.22 1.09
C PHE A 176 1.12 -20.38 2.09
N THR A 177 2.09 -20.40 3.00
CA THR A 177 2.33 -21.50 3.96
C THR A 177 2.24 -20.97 5.39
N ASP A 178 2.17 -21.89 6.35
CA ASP A 178 2.18 -21.55 7.78
C ASP A 178 3.47 -20.83 8.21
N GLU A 179 4.60 -21.10 7.54
CA GLU A 179 5.85 -20.39 7.78
C GLU A 179 5.74 -18.92 7.38
N HIS A 180 5.12 -18.63 6.22
CA HIS A 180 4.84 -17.26 5.79
C HIS A 180 3.88 -16.55 6.75
N ALA A 181 2.86 -17.26 7.26
CA ALA A 181 1.93 -16.74 8.26
C ALA A 181 2.66 -16.36 9.57
N ALA A 182 3.45 -17.29 10.12
CA ALA A 182 4.21 -17.08 11.35
C ALA A 182 5.20 -15.92 11.22
N ARG A 183 5.85 -15.80 10.07
CA ARG A 183 6.78 -14.70 9.78
C ARG A 183 6.06 -13.36 9.71
N LEU A 184 4.91 -13.30 9.03
CA LEU A 184 4.11 -12.09 8.94
C LEU A 184 3.62 -11.66 10.33
N ASP A 185 3.22 -12.60 11.19
CA ASP A 185 2.80 -12.31 12.56
C ASP A 185 3.96 -11.81 13.43
N ALA A 186 5.15 -12.39 13.31
CA ALA A 186 6.35 -11.89 13.98
C ALA A 186 6.66 -10.43 13.60
N VAL A 187 6.49 -10.08 12.32
CA VAL A 187 6.66 -8.69 11.84
C VAL A 187 5.55 -7.77 12.36
N LYS A 188 4.29 -8.24 12.45
CA LYS A 188 3.21 -7.47 13.08
C LYS A 188 3.53 -7.16 14.54
N ASP A 189 4.09 -8.11 15.27
CA ASP A 189 4.55 -7.90 16.65
C ASP A 189 5.70 -6.90 16.71
N LEU A 190 6.67 -7.01 15.79
CA LEU A 190 7.77 -6.07 15.67
C LEU A 190 7.30 -4.67 15.23
N ALA A 191 6.12 -4.53 14.63
CA ALA A 191 5.51 -3.23 14.32
C ALA A 191 4.79 -2.61 15.53
N ARG A 192 4.46 -3.38 16.58
CA ARG A 192 3.78 -2.86 17.77
C ARG A 192 4.68 -1.89 18.52
N LYS A 193 4.10 -0.79 19.01
CA LYS A 193 4.79 0.14 19.90
C LYS A 193 5.11 -0.58 21.21
N GLY A 194 6.39 -0.62 21.59
CA GLY A 194 6.79 -1.05 22.93
C GLY A 194 6.12 -0.15 23.97
N ASN A 195 5.49 -0.76 24.98
CA ASN A 195 4.77 -0.06 26.05
C ASN A 195 5.70 0.60 27.08
#